data_AF-A0A316QMV2-F1
#
_entry.id   AF-A0A316QMV2-F1
#
_cell.length_a   1.000
_cell.length_b   1.000
_cell.length_c   1.000
_cell.angle_alpha   90.00
_cell.angle_beta   90.00
_cell.angle_gamma   90.00
#
_symmetry.space_group_name_H-M   'P 1'
#
loop_
_entity.id
_entity.type
_entity.pdbx_description
1 polymer ?
#
loop_
_entity_poly.entity_id
_entity_poly.type
_entity_poly.pdbx_seq_one_letter_code
_entity_poly.pdbx_strand_id
1 'polypeptide(L)'
;MQKKTLILELSRNNLQGSGYFYASLELPAKTYELQDALQRLRLRAEGDDIFEVSVASCPLLPSLEDRRLDSPRLSELNFFAQRLVELNGEEQAVLKAVAPRFINEEEEPLGMKDLINLTYGLDKVSIVSNVGNDKQFGRYVIEHGLHRDIAAIPDESRYLLDERRIGELQRKNEGGVFVGSRYIIAGEYALPNIYDGEHLPEAPAADDYVFRLEIAKAPEEDIAEVEETGKWIELPMDKSNATAVAKAYGEERIEDCVYLYFESSIEQIDAQHFQDMANFDTLNALAARLKELSFADQIKFKAILEAEQPYKIGDVLDIAENLQDYELNASVASQEAFFKDYLIRHLDMRLDPSWLKSLDSGNKGRELLARLGATLTDYGIISARGRSLYEPVSLREPYTLMAEKFELIEVLGQPALFTNDRLSPKELPEGVYKYELREDDDGIIAGVEAHVPVNHGGTVLTKTPLGLGENGYQGFDDDSSPNFLGERMTIREFLDKDFEQQEEKHGIGGLER
;
A
#
# COMPACT_ATOMS: atom_id res chain seq x y z
N MET A 1 1.96 -17.27 -16.65
CA MET A 1 2.00 -15.83 -16.28
C MET A 1 1.97 -15.00 -17.55
N GLN A 2 1.06 -14.03 -17.64
CA GLN A 2 0.98 -13.11 -18.78
C GLN A 2 2.17 -12.15 -18.77
N LYS A 3 2.75 -11.88 -19.94
CA LYS A 3 3.88 -10.94 -20.06
C LYS A 3 3.38 -9.51 -19.80
N LYS A 4 4.02 -8.79 -18.87
CA LYS A 4 3.77 -7.37 -18.60
C LYS A 4 4.59 -6.50 -19.57
N THR A 5 3.99 -5.44 -20.11
CA THR A 5 4.56 -4.57 -21.15
C THR A 5 4.61 -3.10 -20.79
N LEU A 6 3.80 -2.66 -19.82
CA LEU A 6 3.72 -1.29 -19.35
C LEU A 6 3.82 -1.26 -17.82
N ILE A 7 4.56 -0.29 -17.29
CA ILE A 7 4.52 0.05 -15.86
C ILE A 7 3.99 1.46 -15.75
N LEU A 8 2.92 1.64 -14.98
CA LEU A 8 2.33 2.93 -14.69
C LEU A 8 2.65 3.36 -13.26
N GLU A 9 2.83 4.65 -13.09
CA GLU A 9 2.78 5.33 -11.81
C GLU A 9 1.52 6.19 -11.77
N LEU A 10 0.69 5.96 -10.78
CA LEU A 10 -0.56 6.67 -10.57
C LEU A 10 -0.41 7.55 -9.33
N SER A 11 -0.88 8.79 -9.39
CA SER A 11 -0.88 9.66 -8.22
C SER A 11 -2.15 10.49 -8.09
N ARG A 12 -2.56 10.76 -6.85
CA ARG A 12 -3.72 11.60 -6.55
C ARG A 12 -3.40 12.52 -5.38
N ASN A 13 -3.70 13.81 -5.53
CA ASN A 13 -3.61 14.76 -4.43
C ASN A 13 -4.64 14.41 -3.33
N ASN A 14 -4.20 14.40 -2.07
CA ASN A 14 -5.08 14.16 -0.94
C ASN A 14 -5.90 15.41 -0.61
N LEU A 15 -7.13 15.48 -1.15
CA LEU A 15 -8.03 16.63 -0.97
C LEU A 15 -8.45 16.89 0.49
N GLN A 16 -8.39 15.87 1.35
CA GLN A 16 -8.81 15.94 2.75
C GLN A 16 -7.65 16.16 3.72
N GLY A 17 -6.40 16.23 3.22
CA GLY A 17 -5.21 16.30 4.05
C GLY A 17 -4.03 16.93 3.33
N SER A 18 -2.82 16.49 3.68
CA SER A 18 -1.58 16.88 3.02
C SER A 18 -0.94 15.68 2.33
N GLY A 19 -0.36 15.90 1.16
CA GLY A 19 0.40 14.89 0.43
C GLY A 19 -0.39 14.26 -0.72
N TYR A 20 0.12 13.12 -1.18
CA TYR A 20 -0.38 12.41 -2.35
C TYR A 20 -0.54 10.94 -2.01
N PHE A 21 -1.54 10.30 -2.61
CA PHE A 21 -1.63 8.85 -2.70
C PHE A 21 -0.94 8.40 -3.98
N TYR A 22 -0.26 7.27 -3.93
CA TYR A 22 0.46 6.70 -5.06
C TYR A 22 0.07 5.23 -5.24
N ALA A 23 0.13 4.76 -6.47
CA ALA A 23 0.03 3.35 -6.80
C ALA A 23 0.91 3.04 -8.01
N SER A 24 1.55 1.88 -8.03
CA SER A 24 2.19 1.34 -9.23
C SER A 24 1.33 0.24 -9.82
N LEU A 25 1.29 0.13 -11.13
CA LEU A 25 0.43 -0.83 -11.83
C LEU A 25 1.14 -1.39 -13.07
N GLU A 26 1.29 -2.71 -13.11
CA GLU A 26 1.85 -3.42 -14.25
C GLU A 26 0.76 -3.90 -15.20
N LEU A 27 0.84 -3.46 -16.46
CA LEU A 27 -0.12 -3.78 -17.51
C LEU A 27 0.48 -4.77 -18.54
N PRO A 28 -0.34 -5.65 -19.13
CA PRO A 28 -1.78 -5.79 -18.90
C PRO A 28 -2.11 -6.39 -17.53
N ALA A 29 -3.15 -5.85 -16.93
CA ALA A 29 -3.68 -6.18 -15.62
C ALA A 29 -5.09 -6.78 -15.74
N LYS A 30 -5.41 -7.67 -14.82
CA LYS A 30 -6.77 -8.18 -14.59
C LYS A 30 -7.62 -7.11 -13.90
N THR A 31 -8.94 -7.30 -13.95
CA THR A 31 -9.90 -6.35 -13.37
C THR A 31 -9.60 -6.01 -11.91
N TYR A 32 -9.24 -6.99 -11.09
CA TYR A 32 -8.98 -6.78 -9.67
C TYR A 32 -7.65 -6.05 -9.40
N GLU A 33 -6.62 -6.23 -10.23
CA GLU A 33 -5.36 -5.48 -10.14
C GLU A 33 -5.60 -3.99 -10.43
N LEU A 34 -6.45 -3.69 -11.42
CA LEU A 34 -6.88 -2.31 -11.72
C LEU A 34 -7.67 -1.70 -10.55
N GLN A 35 -8.61 -2.45 -9.99
CA GLN A 35 -9.41 -2.02 -8.84
C GLN A 35 -8.54 -1.78 -7.61
N ASP A 36 -7.55 -2.64 -7.36
CA ASP A 36 -6.62 -2.50 -6.24
C ASP A 36 -5.80 -1.21 -6.34
N ALA A 37 -5.23 -0.93 -7.51
CA ALA A 37 -4.49 0.31 -7.75
C ALA A 37 -5.35 1.55 -7.47
N LEU A 38 -6.62 1.54 -7.89
CA LEU A 38 -7.58 2.62 -7.58
C LEU A 38 -7.89 2.70 -6.08
N GLN A 39 -8.03 1.58 -5.39
CA GLN A 39 -8.25 1.55 -3.94
C GLN A 39 -7.07 2.14 -3.15
N ARG A 40 -5.82 1.91 -3.59
CA ARG A 40 -4.62 2.56 -3.03
C ARG A 40 -4.65 4.09 -3.19
N LEU A 41 -5.34 4.60 -4.21
CA LEU A 41 -5.62 6.03 -4.42
C LEU A 41 -6.91 6.54 -3.75
N ARG A 42 -7.63 5.67 -3.02
CA ARG A 42 -8.97 5.92 -2.44
C ARG A 42 -10.02 6.29 -3.49
N LEU A 43 -9.96 5.63 -4.64
CA LEU A 43 -10.82 5.84 -5.80
C LEU A 43 -11.73 4.64 -6.06
N ARG A 44 -12.95 4.93 -6.50
CA ARG A 44 -13.85 3.92 -7.07
C ARG A 44 -13.66 3.86 -8.58
N ALA A 45 -13.80 2.67 -9.15
CA ALA A 45 -13.69 2.47 -10.61
C ALA A 45 -14.73 3.26 -11.42
N GLU A 46 -15.89 3.55 -10.84
CA GLU A 46 -17.01 4.25 -11.50
C GLU A 46 -17.02 5.78 -11.22
N GLY A 47 -16.01 6.32 -10.55
CA GLY A 47 -15.97 7.74 -10.18
C GLY A 47 -15.34 8.65 -11.25
N ASP A 48 -15.81 9.89 -11.32
CA ASP A 48 -15.23 10.97 -12.16
C ASP A 48 -13.98 11.64 -11.51
N ASP A 49 -13.42 10.99 -10.49
CA ASP A 49 -12.31 11.54 -9.73
C ASP A 49 -11.03 11.58 -10.58
N ILE A 50 -10.34 12.72 -10.53
CA ILE A 50 -9.13 12.97 -11.33
C ILE A 50 -7.91 12.44 -10.57
N PHE A 51 -7.08 11.68 -11.27
CA PHE A 51 -5.74 11.27 -10.85
C PHE A 51 -4.77 11.43 -12.02
N GLU A 52 -3.49 11.55 -11.70
CA GLU A 52 -2.42 11.66 -12.67
C GLU A 52 -1.88 10.27 -13.01
N VAL A 53 -1.55 10.07 -14.29
CA VAL A 53 -0.96 8.83 -14.80
C VAL A 53 0.32 9.18 -15.54
N SER A 54 1.42 8.53 -15.14
CA SER A 54 2.68 8.54 -15.86
C SER A 54 3.06 7.13 -16.29
N VAL A 55 3.63 7.02 -17.48
CA VAL A 55 4.23 5.77 -17.96
C VAL A 55 5.66 5.72 -17.45
N ALA A 56 5.91 4.86 -16.47
CA ALA A 56 7.25 4.67 -15.91
C ALA A 56 8.12 3.75 -16.78
N SER A 57 7.51 2.80 -17.50
CA SER A 57 8.25 1.99 -18.48
C SER A 57 7.38 1.48 -19.62
N CYS A 58 7.90 1.56 -20.84
CA CYS A 58 7.36 0.88 -22.02
C CYS A 58 8.51 0.46 -22.96
N PRO A 59 9.08 -0.76 -22.78
CA PRO A 59 10.26 -1.17 -23.55
C PRO A 59 10.07 -1.24 -25.07
N LEU A 60 8.83 -1.42 -25.55
CA LEU A 60 8.54 -1.41 -26.98
C LEU A 60 8.50 0.00 -27.56
N LEU A 61 8.07 0.98 -26.77
CA LEU A 61 7.95 2.38 -27.16
C LEU A 61 8.49 3.29 -26.05
N PRO A 62 9.83 3.38 -25.89
CA PRO A 62 10.45 4.19 -24.84
C PRO A 62 10.09 5.68 -24.92
N SER A 63 9.67 6.17 -26.08
CA SER A 63 9.17 7.54 -26.27
C SER A 63 7.87 7.86 -25.53
N LEU A 64 7.26 6.88 -24.86
CA LEU A 64 6.12 7.08 -23.96
C LEU A 64 6.53 7.35 -22.52
N GLU A 65 7.75 6.99 -22.12
CA GLU A 65 8.25 7.22 -20.77
C GLU A 65 8.31 8.73 -20.51
N ASP A 66 7.82 9.17 -19.34
CA ASP A 66 7.68 10.58 -18.92
C ASP A 66 6.79 11.47 -19.82
N ARG A 67 6.09 10.90 -20.81
CA ARG A 67 5.28 11.68 -21.74
C ARG A 67 3.88 11.96 -21.19
N ARG A 68 3.38 13.17 -21.42
CA ARG A 68 2.02 13.55 -21.03
C ARG A 68 0.96 12.98 -21.99
N LEU A 69 0.11 12.11 -21.45
CA LEU A 69 -1.05 11.57 -22.17
C LEU A 69 -2.28 12.47 -22.01
N ASP A 70 -3.14 12.48 -23.01
CA ASP A 70 -4.40 13.23 -22.98
C ASP A 70 -5.47 12.43 -22.22
N SER A 71 -5.61 12.73 -20.94
CA SER A 71 -6.69 12.23 -20.07
C SER A 71 -6.95 10.71 -20.24
N PRO A 72 -5.91 9.85 -20.14
CA PRO A 72 -6.04 8.45 -20.49
C PRO A 72 -6.96 7.71 -19.52
N ARG A 73 -7.81 6.81 -20.02
CA ARG A 73 -8.56 5.87 -19.16
C ARG A 73 -7.70 4.66 -18.85
N LEU A 74 -7.75 4.14 -17.61
CA LEU A 74 -7.02 2.92 -17.25
C LEU A 74 -7.41 1.72 -18.13
N SER A 75 -8.67 1.64 -18.56
CA SER A 75 -9.13 0.61 -19.50
C SER A 75 -8.44 0.71 -20.87
N GLU A 76 -8.22 1.92 -21.38
CA GLU A 76 -7.50 2.15 -22.65
C GLU A 76 -6.03 1.77 -22.53
N LEU A 77 -5.38 2.16 -21.44
CA LEU A 77 -3.98 1.80 -21.17
C LEU A 77 -3.83 0.29 -21.01
N ASN A 78 -4.75 -0.36 -20.30
CA ASN A 78 -4.76 -1.80 -20.13
C ASN A 78 -4.95 -2.52 -21.47
N PHE A 79 -5.92 -2.07 -22.28
CA PHE A 79 -6.17 -2.61 -23.61
C PHE A 79 -4.97 -2.41 -24.55
N PHE A 80 -4.35 -1.23 -24.52
CA PHE A 80 -3.13 -0.96 -25.27
C PHE A 80 -2.00 -1.93 -24.88
N ALA A 81 -1.80 -2.17 -23.59
CA ALA A 81 -0.82 -3.15 -23.12
C ALA A 81 -1.16 -4.59 -23.57
N GLN A 82 -2.43 -4.98 -23.57
CA GLN A 82 -2.88 -6.28 -24.12
C GLN A 82 -2.51 -6.41 -25.60
N ARG A 83 -2.80 -5.38 -26.40
CA ARG A 83 -2.44 -5.32 -27.81
C ARG A 83 -0.93 -5.46 -28.02
N LEU A 84 -0.11 -4.81 -27.20
CA LEU A 84 1.35 -4.94 -27.27
C LEU A 84 1.86 -6.36 -26.98
N VAL A 85 1.19 -7.12 -26.11
CA VAL A 85 1.53 -8.52 -25.82
C VAL A 85 1.26 -9.43 -27.02
N GLU A 86 0.18 -9.17 -27.75
CA GLU A 86 -0.26 -9.97 -28.91
C GLU A 86 0.63 -9.79 -30.14
N LEU A 87 1.37 -8.68 -30.23
CA LEU A 87 2.26 -8.42 -31.37
C LEU A 87 3.39 -9.46 -31.45
N ASN A 88 3.53 -10.06 -32.62
CA ASN A 88 4.65 -10.95 -32.90
C ASN A 88 5.96 -10.16 -33.12
N GLY A 89 7.09 -10.86 -33.22
CA GLY A 89 8.40 -10.23 -33.34
C GLY A 89 8.64 -9.40 -34.61
N GLU A 90 7.88 -9.62 -35.68
CA GLU A 90 7.92 -8.80 -36.90
C GLU A 90 7.08 -7.53 -36.71
N GLU A 91 5.86 -7.66 -36.21
CA GLU A 91 4.96 -6.54 -35.91
C GLU A 91 5.57 -5.59 -34.88
N GLN A 92 6.24 -6.09 -33.85
CA GLN A 92 6.97 -5.25 -32.89
C GLN A 92 8.08 -4.43 -33.56
N ALA A 93 8.76 -4.99 -34.57
CA ALA A 93 9.78 -4.26 -35.32
C ALA A 93 9.16 -3.18 -36.20
N VAL A 94 8.03 -3.49 -36.85
CA VAL A 94 7.24 -2.51 -37.63
C VAL A 94 6.75 -1.38 -36.73
N LEU A 95 6.17 -1.69 -35.57
CA LEU A 95 5.71 -0.71 -34.60
C LEU A 95 6.83 0.27 -34.22
N LYS A 96 8.03 -0.24 -33.88
CA LYS A 96 9.20 0.58 -33.56
C LYS A 96 9.64 1.50 -34.71
N ALA A 97 9.47 1.04 -35.96
CA ALA A 97 9.82 1.83 -37.14
C ALA A 97 8.78 2.93 -37.44
N VAL A 98 7.49 2.67 -37.23
CA VAL A 98 6.41 3.60 -37.62
C VAL A 98 6.05 4.58 -36.50
N ALA A 99 6.10 4.15 -35.23
CA ALA A 99 5.64 4.93 -34.09
C ALA A 99 6.27 6.34 -33.98
N PRO A 100 7.57 6.57 -34.25
CA PRO A 100 8.16 7.92 -34.20
C PRO A 100 7.52 8.93 -35.16
N ARG A 101 6.80 8.47 -36.20
CA ARG A 101 6.08 9.35 -37.14
C ARG A 101 4.76 9.88 -36.58
N PHE A 102 4.23 9.25 -35.54
CA PHE A 102 2.93 9.57 -34.93
C PHE A 102 3.06 10.01 -33.47
N ILE A 103 4.16 9.61 -32.81
CA ILE A 103 4.50 10.01 -31.45
C ILE A 103 5.51 11.17 -31.55
N ASN A 104 5.05 12.34 -31.99
CA ASN A 104 5.92 13.51 -32.20
C ASN A 104 6.08 14.35 -30.91
N GLU A 105 7.29 14.65 -30.47
CA GLU A 105 7.57 15.41 -29.23
C GLU A 105 6.91 16.81 -29.19
N GLU A 106 6.63 17.42 -30.34
CA GLU A 106 6.00 18.75 -30.41
C GLU A 106 4.46 18.74 -30.24
N GLU A 107 3.82 17.57 -30.37
CA GLU A 107 2.38 17.39 -30.20
C GLU A 107 2.07 16.75 -28.84
N GLU A 108 1.77 17.60 -27.86
CA GLU A 108 1.25 17.22 -26.55
C GLU A 108 -0.10 17.91 -26.26
N PRO A 109 -1.05 17.22 -25.59
CA PRO A 109 -0.93 15.87 -25.04
C PRO A 109 -1.20 14.75 -26.07
N LEU A 110 -0.65 13.56 -25.85
CA LEU A 110 -0.80 12.40 -26.76
C LEU A 110 -2.08 11.59 -26.44
N GLY A 111 -2.98 11.45 -27.42
CA GLY A 111 -4.24 10.75 -27.24
C GLY A 111 -4.15 9.22 -27.28
N MET A 112 -4.92 8.52 -26.44
CA MET A 112 -4.99 7.06 -26.43
C MET A 112 -5.55 6.45 -27.72
N LYS A 113 -6.37 7.21 -28.44
CA LYS A 113 -6.93 6.79 -29.73
C LYS A 113 -5.84 6.38 -30.72
N ASP A 114 -4.86 7.25 -30.92
CA ASP A 114 -3.81 7.03 -31.90
C ASP A 114 -2.84 5.94 -31.44
N LEU A 115 -2.55 5.88 -30.13
CA LEU A 115 -1.73 4.81 -29.54
C LEU A 115 -2.34 3.43 -29.75
N ILE A 116 -3.64 3.25 -29.49
CA ILE A 116 -4.31 1.98 -29.72
C ILE A 116 -4.33 1.66 -31.21
N ASN A 117 -4.68 2.63 -32.06
CA ASN A 117 -4.72 2.46 -33.50
C ASN A 117 -3.34 2.12 -34.12
N LEU A 118 -2.24 2.58 -33.52
CA LEU A 118 -0.87 2.22 -33.93
C LEU A 118 -0.56 0.73 -33.79
N THR A 119 -1.33 -0.02 -33.00
CA THR A 119 -1.13 -1.47 -32.82
C THR A 119 -1.79 -2.31 -33.93
N TYR A 120 -2.40 -1.69 -34.94
CA TYR A 120 -3.12 -2.38 -36.02
C TYR A 120 -2.48 -2.14 -37.39
N GLY A 121 -2.68 -3.09 -38.32
CA GLY A 121 -2.21 -2.96 -39.70
C GLY A 121 -0.70 -3.08 -39.87
N LEU A 122 0.02 -3.49 -38.81
CA LEU A 122 1.47 -3.69 -38.81
C LEU A 122 1.89 -4.85 -39.71
N ASP A 123 1.03 -5.86 -39.86
CA ASP A 123 1.17 -7.03 -40.72
C ASP A 123 1.20 -6.70 -42.22
N LYS A 124 0.71 -5.51 -42.60
CA LYS A 124 0.63 -5.06 -44.00
C LYS A 124 1.88 -4.35 -44.48
N VAL A 125 2.83 -4.05 -43.59
CA VAL A 125 4.04 -3.29 -43.92
C VAL A 125 5.13 -4.25 -44.39
N SER A 126 5.76 -3.94 -45.53
CA SER A 126 6.81 -4.78 -46.08
C SER A 126 8.09 -4.77 -45.23
N ILE A 127 8.65 -5.97 -45.02
CA ILE A 127 9.91 -6.19 -44.29
C ILE A 127 10.92 -6.90 -45.19
N VAL A 128 12.13 -6.34 -45.28
CA VAL A 128 13.28 -6.99 -45.91
C VAL A 128 14.22 -7.50 -44.81
N SER A 129 14.34 -8.82 -44.73
CA SER A 129 15.20 -9.49 -43.75
C SER A 129 16.69 -9.46 -44.13
N ASN A 130 17.57 -9.57 -43.13
CA ASN A 130 19.04 -9.58 -43.27
C ASN A 130 19.64 -8.29 -43.88
N VAL A 131 18.97 -7.17 -43.67
CA VAL A 131 19.37 -5.84 -44.14
C VAL A 131 19.32 -4.86 -42.95
N GLY A 132 20.47 -4.47 -42.43
CA GLY A 132 20.57 -3.57 -41.28
C GLY A 132 21.25 -2.22 -41.58
N ASN A 133 21.63 -1.95 -42.82
CA ASN A 133 22.23 -0.68 -43.22
C ASN A 133 22.07 -0.38 -44.72
N ASP A 134 22.33 0.88 -45.09
CA ASP A 134 22.19 1.38 -46.46
C ASP A 134 23.00 0.59 -47.49
N LYS A 135 24.20 0.10 -47.14
CA LYS A 135 25.01 -0.70 -48.07
C LYS A 135 24.36 -2.06 -48.37
N GLN A 136 23.95 -2.77 -47.32
CA GLN A 136 23.24 -4.05 -47.47
C GLN A 136 21.93 -3.87 -48.22
N PHE A 137 21.20 -2.78 -47.95
CA PHE A 137 19.94 -2.51 -48.63
C PHE A 137 20.15 -2.16 -50.09
N GLY A 138 21.13 -1.32 -50.43
CA GLY A 138 21.36 -1.00 -51.83
C GLY A 138 21.87 -2.17 -52.65
N ARG A 139 22.67 -3.09 -52.07
CA ARG A 139 22.98 -4.36 -52.71
C ARG A 139 21.69 -5.15 -53.02
N TYR A 140 20.79 -5.27 -52.05
CA TYR A 140 19.49 -5.93 -52.24
C TYR A 140 18.67 -5.29 -53.37
N VAL A 141 18.58 -3.95 -53.39
CA VAL A 141 17.90 -3.17 -54.44
C VAL A 141 18.53 -3.39 -55.82
N ILE A 142 19.86 -3.47 -55.90
CA ILE A 142 20.59 -3.70 -57.16
C ILE A 142 20.37 -5.12 -57.69
N GLU A 143 20.50 -6.12 -56.83
CA GLU A 143 20.34 -7.55 -57.17
C GLU A 143 18.93 -7.86 -57.65
N HIS A 144 17.91 -7.27 -57.01
CA HIS A 144 16.50 -7.52 -57.32
C HIS A 144 15.90 -6.49 -58.30
N GLY A 145 16.67 -5.49 -58.73
CA GLY A 145 16.23 -4.47 -59.69
C GLY A 145 15.03 -3.64 -59.22
N LEU A 146 14.92 -3.35 -57.92
CA LEU A 146 13.72 -2.74 -57.31
C LEU A 146 13.52 -1.26 -57.69
N HIS A 147 14.58 -0.59 -58.17
CA HIS A 147 14.49 0.78 -58.68
C HIS A 147 14.45 0.79 -60.21
N ARG A 148 13.54 1.58 -60.80
CA ARG A 148 13.34 1.66 -62.26
C ARG A 148 14.63 1.95 -63.03
N ASP A 149 15.41 2.92 -62.58
CA ASP A 149 16.64 3.31 -63.27
C ASP A 149 17.74 2.24 -63.14
N ILE A 150 17.69 1.41 -62.10
CA ILE A 150 18.62 0.29 -61.91
C ILE A 150 18.22 -0.88 -62.80
N ALA A 151 16.93 -1.17 -62.91
CA ALA A 151 16.40 -2.20 -63.81
C ALA A 151 16.73 -1.90 -65.29
N ALA A 152 16.93 -0.62 -65.65
CA ALA A 152 17.36 -0.21 -66.98
C ALA A 152 18.86 -0.46 -67.26
N ILE A 153 19.66 -0.75 -66.23
CA ILE A 153 21.10 -1.05 -66.36
C ILE A 153 21.27 -2.57 -66.55
N PRO A 154 22.04 -3.02 -67.58
CA PRO A 154 22.36 -4.44 -67.77
C PRO A 154 23.02 -5.05 -66.54
N ASP A 155 22.63 -6.29 -66.19
CA ASP A 155 23.07 -6.99 -64.97
C ASP A 155 24.60 -7.04 -64.86
N GLU A 156 25.30 -7.24 -65.97
CA GLU A 156 26.77 -7.31 -66.04
C GLU A 156 27.45 -6.00 -65.70
N SER A 157 26.74 -4.86 -65.72
CA SER A 157 27.27 -3.54 -65.39
C SER A 157 26.92 -3.07 -63.97
N ARG A 158 26.03 -3.79 -63.26
CA ARG A 158 25.53 -3.36 -61.95
C ARG A 158 26.59 -3.42 -60.84
N TYR A 159 27.67 -4.18 -61.01
CA TYR A 159 28.78 -4.25 -60.04
C TYR A 159 29.53 -2.92 -59.84
N LEU A 160 29.36 -1.95 -60.75
CA LEU A 160 29.98 -0.63 -60.67
C LEU A 160 29.16 0.37 -59.83
N LEU A 161 27.93 0.01 -59.42
CA LEU A 161 27.03 0.91 -58.70
C LEU A 161 27.44 1.03 -57.23
N ASP A 162 27.32 2.24 -56.67
CA ASP A 162 27.54 2.49 -55.25
C ASP A 162 26.34 1.98 -54.44
N GLU A 163 26.47 0.76 -53.92
CA GLU A 163 25.47 0.10 -53.07
C GLU A 163 24.98 1.02 -51.94
N ARG A 164 25.88 1.72 -51.22
CA ARG A 164 25.47 2.56 -50.09
C ARG A 164 24.61 3.73 -50.58
N ARG A 165 25.01 4.38 -51.68
CA ARG A 165 24.28 5.53 -52.21
C ARG A 165 22.90 5.14 -52.75
N ILE A 166 22.81 3.99 -53.41
CA ILE A 166 21.53 3.44 -53.89
C ILE A 166 20.61 3.12 -52.71
N GLY A 167 21.11 2.45 -51.68
CA GLY A 167 20.29 2.11 -50.51
C GLY A 167 19.80 3.35 -49.77
N GLU A 168 20.66 4.36 -49.58
CA GLU A 168 20.27 5.63 -48.97
C GLU A 168 19.17 6.34 -49.79
N LEU A 169 19.29 6.35 -51.11
CA LEU A 169 18.30 6.96 -52.01
C LEU A 169 16.95 6.26 -51.91
N GLN A 170 16.95 4.93 -52.05
CA GLN A 170 15.72 4.13 -51.99
C GLN A 170 15.05 4.26 -50.63
N ARG A 171 15.83 4.20 -49.54
CA ARG A 171 15.32 4.36 -48.19
C ARG A 171 14.61 5.69 -47.97
N LYS A 172 15.16 6.79 -48.48
CA LYS A 172 14.51 8.10 -48.39
C LYS A 172 13.21 8.17 -49.19
N ASN A 173 13.18 7.57 -50.39
CA ASN A 173 11.98 7.52 -51.21
C ASN A 173 10.84 6.73 -50.56
N GLU A 174 11.18 5.65 -49.87
CA GLU A 174 10.25 4.74 -49.21
C GLU A 174 9.94 5.10 -47.75
N GLY A 175 10.59 6.12 -47.19
CA GLY A 175 10.52 6.41 -45.75
C GLY A 175 10.97 5.23 -44.89
N GLY A 176 11.92 4.42 -45.38
CA GLY A 176 12.32 3.17 -44.73
C GLY A 176 13.19 3.37 -43.49
N VAL A 177 13.11 2.41 -42.58
CA VAL A 177 13.79 2.42 -41.27
C VAL A 177 14.48 1.09 -41.02
N PHE A 178 15.70 1.12 -40.48
CA PHE A 178 16.41 -0.08 -40.05
C PHE A 178 16.10 -0.39 -38.59
N VAL A 179 15.67 -1.61 -38.30
CA VAL A 179 15.45 -2.13 -36.94
C VAL A 179 16.20 -3.45 -36.79
N GLY A 180 17.36 -3.41 -36.14
CA GLY A 180 18.26 -4.57 -36.04
C GLY A 180 18.79 -4.99 -37.40
N SER A 181 18.57 -6.26 -37.79
CA SER A 181 18.96 -6.81 -39.09
C SER A 181 17.83 -6.77 -40.14
N ARG A 182 16.83 -5.90 -39.94
CA ARG A 182 15.66 -5.78 -40.82
C ARG A 182 15.52 -4.36 -41.34
N TYR A 183 15.12 -4.25 -42.60
CA TYR A 183 14.72 -3.00 -43.22
C TYR A 183 13.20 -2.99 -43.40
N ILE A 184 12.55 -1.95 -42.90
CA ILE A 184 11.09 -1.83 -42.85
C ILE A 184 10.68 -0.66 -43.72
N ILE A 185 9.74 -0.88 -44.64
CA ILE A 185 9.21 0.15 -45.55
C ILE A 185 8.15 0.98 -44.82
N ALA A 186 8.57 1.73 -43.80
CA ALA A 186 7.64 2.45 -42.91
C ALA A 186 6.77 3.49 -43.63
N GLY A 187 7.13 3.93 -44.84
CA GLY A 187 6.32 4.77 -45.72
C GLY A 187 5.00 4.14 -46.17
N GLU A 188 4.90 2.80 -46.24
CA GLU A 188 3.67 2.08 -46.61
C GLU A 188 2.61 2.12 -45.51
N TYR A 189 3.03 2.36 -44.26
CA TYR A 189 2.12 2.35 -43.13
C TYR A 189 1.21 3.59 -43.13
N ALA A 190 -0.08 3.34 -43.03
CA ALA A 190 -1.11 4.34 -42.80
C ALA A 190 -1.85 3.98 -41.50
N LEU A 191 -1.98 4.95 -40.59
CA LEU A 191 -2.65 4.75 -39.31
C LEU A 191 -4.12 4.39 -39.55
N PRO A 192 -4.58 3.19 -39.14
CA PRO A 192 -5.97 2.83 -39.26
C PRO A 192 -6.81 3.55 -38.19
N ASN A 193 -8.11 3.65 -38.40
CA ASN A 193 -9.05 4.23 -37.42
C ASN A 193 -10.00 3.13 -36.94
N ILE A 194 -9.46 2.16 -36.18
CA ILE A 194 -10.21 1.01 -35.63
C ILE A 194 -10.91 1.42 -34.33
N TYR A 195 -10.17 2.05 -33.43
CA TYR A 195 -10.68 2.58 -32.18
C TYR A 195 -11.11 4.04 -32.37
N ASP A 196 -12.32 4.37 -31.94
CA ASP A 196 -12.95 5.68 -32.14
C ASP A 196 -12.56 6.72 -31.07
N GLY A 197 -12.06 6.27 -29.92
CA GLY A 197 -11.77 7.09 -28.73
C GLY A 197 -12.80 6.91 -27.60
N GLU A 198 -13.87 6.16 -27.84
CA GLU A 198 -14.97 5.95 -26.90
C GLU A 198 -15.16 4.46 -26.56
N HIS A 199 -15.27 3.59 -27.56
CA HIS A 199 -15.64 2.17 -27.42
C HIS A 199 -14.49 1.23 -27.83
N LEU A 200 -13.94 0.48 -26.87
CA LEU A 200 -12.84 -0.46 -27.12
C LEU A 200 -13.28 -1.62 -28.04
N PRO A 201 -12.48 -2.02 -29.04
CA PRO A 201 -12.88 -3.03 -30.05
C PRO A 201 -13.18 -4.43 -29.51
N GLU A 202 -12.38 -4.93 -28.56
CA GLU A 202 -12.52 -6.26 -27.95
C GLU A 202 -12.19 -6.17 -26.46
N ALA A 203 -13.03 -5.48 -25.68
CA ALA A 203 -12.82 -5.44 -24.23
C ALA A 203 -12.90 -6.87 -23.65
N PRO A 204 -11.92 -7.31 -22.86
CA PRO A 204 -12.00 -8.60 -22.17
C PRO A 204 -13.27 -8.66 -21.34
N ALA A 205 -13.87 -9.85 -21.22
CA ALA A 205 -14.93 -10.06 -20.25
C ALA A 205 -14.40 -9.72 -18.85
N ALA A 206 -15.21 -9.01 -18.06
CA ALA A 206 -14.85 -8.73 -16.68
C ALA A 206 -14.85 -10.03 -15.87
N ASP A 207 -13.67 -10.42 -15.37
CA ASP A 207 -13.52 -11.46 -14.36
C ASP A 207 -14.17 -10.99 -13.04
N ASP A 208 -15.30 -11.59 -12.65
CA ASP A 208 -16.05 -11.28 -11.40
C ASP A 208 -15.92 -12.39 -10.32
N TYR A 209 -14.96 -13.31 -10.48
CA TYR A 209 -14.66 -14.29 -9.44
C TYR A 209 -13.89 -13.65 -8.28
N VAL A 210 -14.13 -14.15 -7.06
CA VAL A 210 -13.26 -13.81 -5.91
C VAL A 210 -12.07 -14.75 -5.86
N PHE A 211 -12.34 -16.05 -5.97
CA PHE A 211 -11.32 -17.08 -6.15
C PHE A 211 -11.71 -17.98 -7.32
N ARG A 212 -10.72 -18.57 -7.97
CA ARG A 212 -10.94 -19.67 -8.90
C ARG A 212 -9.96 -20.81 -8.66
N LEU A 213 -10.46 -22.03 -8.81
CA LEU A 213 -9.69 -23.27 -8.64
C LEU A 213 -9.81 -24.11 -9.90
N GLU A 214 -8.72 -24.69 -10.36
CA GLU A 214 -8.78 -25.75 -11.37
C GLU A 214 -8.87 -27.11 -10.67
N ILE A 215 -10.06 -27.70 -10.65
CA ILE A 215 -10.34 -28.95 -9.94
C ILE A 215 -10.10 -30.15 -10.84
N ALA A 216 -9.45 -31.16 -10.28
CA ALA A 216 -9.23 -32.45 -10.91
C ALA A 216 -9.46 -33.61 -9.93
N LYS A 217 -9.53 -34.83 -10.47
CA LYS A 217 -9.62 -36.05 -9.67
C LYS A 217 -8.29 -36.29 -8.91
N ALA A 218 -8.36 -36.82 -7.69
CA ALA A 218 -7.16 -37.22 -6.96
C ALA A 218 -6.37 -38.28 -7.76
N PRO A 219 -5.04 -38.10 -7.97
CA PRO A 219 -4.24 -39.05 -8.73
C PRO A 219 -4.18 -40.42 -8.03
N GLU A 220 -4.51 -41.50 -8.77
CA GLU A 220 -4.37 -42.87 -8.27
C GLU A 220 -2.93 -43.41 -8.42
N GLU A 221 -2.21 -43.07 -9.51
CA GLU A 221 -0.85 -43.58 -9.76
C GLU A 221 0.14 -42.56 -10.40
N ASP A 222 -0.30 -41.56 -11.19
CA ASP A 222 0.58 -40.56 -11.82
C ASP A 222 -0.08 -39.15 -11.88
N ILE A 223 0.68 -38.09 -11.59
CA ILE A 223 0.21 -36.68 -11.57
C ILE A 223 0.08 -36.14 -13.01
N ALA A 224 0.87 -36.66 -13.96
CA ALA A 224 0.89 -36.18 -15.34
C ALA A 224 -0.38 -36.50 -16.15
N GLU A 225 -1.13 -37.56 -15.79
CA GLU A 225 -2.44 -37.88 -16.42
C GLU A 225 -3.58 -36.97 -15.91
N VAL A 226 -3.38 -36.24 -14.81
CA VAL A 226 -4.43 -35.43 -14.16
C VAL A 226 -4.58 -34.04 -14.80
N GLU A 227 -3.50 -33.47 -15.36
CA GLU A 227 -3.48 -32.11 -15.91
C GLU A 227 -4.39 -31.92 -17.15
N GLU A 228 -4.68 -32.96 -17.94
CA GLU A 228 -5.55 -32.84 -19.13
C GLU A 228 -7.07 -32.85 -18.82
N THR A 229 -7.46 -33.05 -17.56
CA THR A 229 -8.89 -33.19 -17.18
C THR A 229 -9.41 -32.10 -16.25
N GLY A 230 -8.56 -31.14 -15.86
CA GLY A 230 -8.89 -30.05 -14.95
C GLY A 230 -10.05 -29.19 -15.43
N LYS A 231 -10.89 -28.73 -14.49
CA LYS A 231 -11.98 -27.80 -14.77
C LYS A 231 -11.98 -26.64 -13.77
N TRP A 232 -11.99 -25.43 -14.31
CA TRP A 232 -12.14 -24.22 -13.52
C TRP A 232 -13.51 -24.12 -12.86
N ILE A 233 -13.48 -23.83 -11.57
CA ILE A 233 -14.61 -23.37 -10.78
C ILE A 233 -14.34 -21.96 -10.26
N GLU A 234 -15.39 -21.20 -10.04
CA GLU A 234 -15.34 -19.85 -9.47
C GLU A 234 -16.07 -19.82 -8.14
N LEU A 235 -15.55 -19.05 -7.19
CA LEU A 235 -16.11 -18.87 -5.86
C LEU A 235 -16.59 -17.42 -5.64
N PRO A 236 -17.68 -17.21 -4.88
CA PRO A 236 -18.44 -18.22 -4.15
C PRO A 236 -19.30 -19.12 -5.06
N MET A 237 -19.50 -20.37 -4.62
CA MET A 237 -20.27 -21.39 -5.31
C MET A 237 -21.29 -22.04 -4.36
N ASP A 238 -22.49 -22.30 -4.87
CA ASP A 238 -23.52 -23.04 -4.14
C ASP A 238 -23.11 -24.49 -3.87
N LYS A 239 -23.49 -25.02 -2.70
CA LYS A 239 -23.19 -26.41 -2.29
C LYS A 239 -23.67 -27.46 -3.30
N SER A 240 -24.81 -27.24 -3.96
CA SER A 240 -25.32 -28.14 -5.00
C SER A 240 -24.40 -28.20 -6.22
N ASN A 241 -23.82 -27.06 -6.61
CA ASN A 241 -22.90 -26.98 -7.74
C ASN A 241 -21.56 -27.62 -7.39
N ALA A 242 -21.04 -27.37 -6.19
CA ALA A 242 -19.84 -28.03 -5.68
C ALA A 242 -20.00 -29.56 -5.67
N THR A 243 -21.15 -30.06 -5.20
CA THR A 243 -21.48 -31.50 -5.22
C THR A 243 -21.56 -32.05 -6.65
N ALA A 244 -22.11 -31.28 -7.60
CA ALA A 244 -22.19 -31.70 -8.99
C ALA A 244 -20.80 -31.78 -9.66
N VAL A 245 -19.90 -30.85 -9.32
CA VAL A 245 -18.49 -30.88 -9.77
C VAL A 245 -17.77 -32.11 -9.21
N ALA A 246 -17.89 -32.37 -7.91
CA ALA A 246 -17.28 -33.55 -7.27
C ALA A 246 -17.72 -34.86 -7.94
N LYS A 247 -19.03 -35.02 -8.15
CA LYS A 247 -19.61 -36.19 -8.82
C LYS A 247 -19.13 -36.37 -10.25
N ALA A 248 -18.82 -35.28 -10.97
CA ALA A 248 -18.27 -35.37 -12.32
C ALA A 248 -16.88 -36.02 -12.34
N TYR A 249 -16.13 -35.93 -11.23
CA TYR A 249 -14.84 -36.59 -11.04
C TYR A 249 -14.93 -37.92 -10.28
N GLY A 250 -16.14 -38.38 -9.95
CA GLY A 250 -16.37 -39.63 -9.24
C GLY A 250 -16.27 -39.52 -7.71
N GLU A 251 -16.14 -38.31 -7.17
CA GLU A 251 -16.06 -38.05 -5.73
C GLU A 251 -17.43 -37.70 -5.12
N GLU A 252 -17.60 -37.98 -3.82
CA GLU A 252 -18.83 -37.62 -3.10
C GLU A 252 -18.88 -36.14 -2.73
N ARG A 253 -17.72 -35.58 -2.35
CA ARG A 253 -17.56 -34.20 -1.92
C ARG A 253 -16.43 -33.52 -2.67
N ILE A 254 -16.50 -32.19 -2.77
CA ILE A 254 -15.48 -31.43 -3.50
C ILE A 254 -14.15 -31.39 -2.73
N GLU A 255 -14.22 -31.54 -1.40
CA GLU A 255 -13.08 -31.66 -0.51
C GLU A 255 -12.26 -32.93 -0.74
N ASP A 256 -12.85 -33.94 -1.38
CA ASP A 256 -12.18 -35.20 -1.75
C ASP A 256 -11.47 -35.09 -3.12
N CYS A 257 -11.68 -33.99 -3.86
CA CYS A 257 -10.95 -33.67 -5.08
C CYS A 257 -9.58 -33.03 -4.77
N VAL A 258 -8.80 -32.75 -5.81
CA VAL A 258 -7.57 -31.93 -5.72
C VAL A 258 -7.68 -30.69 -6.60
N TYR A 259 -6.94 -29.63 -6.28
CA TYR A 259 -6.79 -28.46 -7.15
C TYR A 259 -5.38 -28.39 -7.75
N LEU A 260 -5.29 -28.04 -9.03
CA LEU A 260 -4.02 -27.88 -9.75
C LEU A 260 -3.52 -26.43 -9.70
N TYR A 261 -4.46 -25.48 -9.81
CA TYR A 261 -4.17 -24.06 -9.79
C TYR A 261 -5.17 -23.31 -8.92
N PHE A 262 -4.67 -22.25 -8.28
CA PHE A 262 -5.43 -21.34 -7.43
C PHE A 262 -5.22 -19.92 -7.93
N GLU A 263 -6.29 -19.15 -8.08
CA GLU A 263 -6.19 -17.72 -8.29
C GLU A 263 -7.14 -16.95 -7.39
N SER A 264 -6.69 -15.76 -6.98
CA SER A 264 -7.38 -14.85 -6.09
C SER A 264 -7.47 -13.47 -6.71
N SER A 265 -8.59 -12.80 -6.48
CA SER A 265 -8.77 -11.38 -6.80
C SER A 265 -8.12 -10.44 -5.79
N ILE A 266 -7.58 -10.97 -4.69
CA ILE A 266 -6.86 -10.24 -3.66
C ILE A 266 -5.43 -10.75 -3.65
N GLU A 267 -4.49 -9.89 -4.06
CA GLU A 267 -3.07 -10.24 -4.25
C GLU A 267 -2.42 -10.80 -2.98
N GLN A 268 -2.83 -10.30 -1.82
CA GLN A 268 -2.34 -10.76 -0.51
C GLN A 268 -2.78 -12.20 -0.16
N ILE A 269 -3.72 -12.80 -0.91
CA ILE A 269 -4.20 -14.17 -0.68
C ILE A 269 -3.75 -15.06 -1.84
N ASP A 270 -2.92 -16.05 -1.52
CA ASP A 270 -2.40 -17.02 -2.50
C ASP A 270 -2.65 -18.47 -2.06
N ALA A 271 -2.16 -19.42 -2.87
CA ALA A 271 -2.31 -20.85 -2.63
C ALA A 271 -1.73 -21.32 -1.27
N GLN A 272 -0.77 -20.60 -0.67
CA GLN A 272 -0.14 -20.98 0.59
C GLN A 272 -1.12 -20.84 1.76
N HIS A 273 -2.02 -19.87 1.67
CA HIS A 273 -3.06 -19.63 2.67
C HIS A 273 -4.14 -20.72 2.62
N PHE A 274 -4.49 -21.19 1.41
CA PHE A 274 -5.55 -22.18 1.19
C PHE A 274 -5.13 -23.60 1.64
N GLN A 275 -3.88 -23.97 1.39
CA GLN A 275 -3.26 -25.26 1.74
C GLN A 275 -3.83 -26.46 0.95
N ASP A 276 -5.08 -26.86 1.20
CA ASP A 276 -5.70 -28.01 0.57
C ASP A 276 -7.24 -27.91 0.49
N MET A 277 -7.84 -28.87 -0.20
CA MET A 277 -9.29 -28.93 -0.44
C MET A 277 -10.12 -29.19 0.82
N ALA A 278 -9.53 -29.56 1.96
CA ALA A 278 -10.27 -29.69 3.22
C ALA A 278 -10.78 -28.33 3.72
N ASN A 279 -10.13 -27.23 3.31
CA ASN A 279 -10.54 -25.87 3.63
C ASN A 279 -11.53 -25.26 2.61
N PHE A 280 -12.08 -26.05 1.67
CA PHE A 280 -12.97 -25.55 0.62
C PHE A 280 -14.15 -24.73 1.17
N ASP A 281 -14.83 -25.24 2.20
CA ASP A 281 -15.97 -24.56 2.81
C ASP A 281 -15.57 -23.19 3.39
N THR A 282 -14.38 -23.09 4.01
CA THR A 282 -13.83 -21.85 4.54
C THR A 282 -13.49 -20.86 3.41
N LEU A 283 -12.84 -21.33 2.35
CA LEU A 283 -12.52 -20.51 1.17
C LEU A 283 -13.80 -19.99 0.49
N ASN A 284 -14.81 -20.84 0.37
CA ASN A 284 -16.09 -20.50 -0.23
C ASN A 284 -16.88 -19.49 0.63
N ALA A 285 -16.85 -19.65 1.96
CA ALA A 285 -17.44 -18.69 2.90
C ALA A 285 -16.74 -17.33 2.83
N LEU A 286 -15.40 -17.33 2.78
CA LEU A 286 -14.63 -16.11 2.58
C LEU A 286 -14.99 -15.43 1.25
N ALA A 287 -15.10 -16.19 0.16
CA ALA A 287 -15.49 -15.66 -1.14
C ALA A 287 -16.86 -14.95 -1.08
N ALA A 288 -17.83 -15.57 -0.42
CA ALA A 288 -19.15 -14.98 -0.21
C ALA A 288 -19.07 -13.69 0.62
N ARG A 289 -18.32 -13.73 1.72
CA ARG A 289 -18.13 -12.57 2.60
C ARG A 289 -17.48 -11.40 1.87
N LEU A 290 -16.47 -11.66 1.04
CA LEU A 290 -15.76 -10.64 0.25
C LEU A 290 -16.67 -9.96 -0.78
N LYS A 291 -17.61 -10.69 -1.40
CA LYS A 291 -18.60 -10.10 -2.32
C LYS A 291 -19.55 -9.12 -1.63
N GLU A 292 -19.76 -9.26 -0.33
CA GLU A 292 -20.65 -8.39 0.45
C GLU A 292 -19.96 -7.14 1.02
N LEU A 293 -18.63 -7.08 0.98
CA LEU A 293 -17.90 -5.95 1.57
C LEU A 293 -18.19 -4.66 0.83
N SER A 294 -18.48 -3.61 1.60
CA SER A 294 -18.55 -2.25 1.07
C SER A 294 -17.18 -1.81 0.57
N PHE A 295 -17.14 -0.79 -0.30
CA PHE A 295 -15.87 -0.23 -0.77
C PHE A 295 -14.91 0.19 0.38
N ALA A 296 -15.45 0.77 1.45
CA ALA A 296 -14.65 1.17 2.62
C ALA A 296 -14.11 -0.06 3.37
N ASP A 297 -14.92 -1.11 3.48
CA ASP A 297 -14.52 -2.36 4.14
C ASP A 297 -13.53 -3.17 3.31
N GLN A 298 -13.59 -3.10 1.97
CA GLN A 298 -12.58 -3.70 1.09
C GLN A 298 -11.20 -3.06 1.31
N ILE A 299 -11.13 -1.73 1.38
CA ILE A 299 -9.88 -1.01 1.68
C ILE A 299 -9.38 -1.40 3.08
N LYS A 300 -10.26 -1.43 4.08
CA LYS A 300 -9.90 -1.84 5.44
C LYS A 300 -9.40 -3.28 5.49
N PHE A 301 -10.08 -4.20 4.82
CA PHE A 301 -9.69 -5.60 4.76
C PHE A 301 -8.27 -5.77 4.21
N LYS A 302 -7.98 -5.13 3.07
CA LYS A 302 -6.64 -5.15 2.46
C LYS A 302 -5.56 -4.52 3.36
N ALA A 303 -5.89 -3.42 4.04
CA ALA A 303 -5.01 -2.82 5.05
C ALA A 303 -4.67 -3.82 6.17
N ILE A 304 -5.65 -4.58 6.67
CA ILE A 304 -5.43 -5.56 7.73
C ILE A 304 -4.58 -6.73 7.20
N LEU A 305 -4.83 -7.23 5.99
CA LEU A 305 -4.01 -8.29 5.40
C LEU A 305 -2.54 -7.88 5.25
N GLU A 306 -2.28 -6.65 4.82
CA GLU A 306 -0.91 -6.12 4.70
C GLU A 306 -0.23 -5.99 6.07
N ALA A 307 -0.98 -5.60 7.11
CA ALA A 307 -0.46 -5.40 8.45
C ALA A 307 -0.26 -6.69 9.26
N GLU A 308 -1.22 -7.62 9.21
CA GLU A 308 -1.19 -8.84 10.02
C GLU A 308 -0.53 -10.04 9.33
N GLN A 309 -0.50 -10.05 7.99
CA GLN A 309 0.07 -11.14 7.18
C GLN A 309 -0.41 -12.53 7.66
N PRO A 310 -1.73 -12.81 7.63
CA PRO A 310 -2.30 -14.05 8.14
C PRO A 310 -1.72 -15.28 7.43
N TYR A 311 -1.59 -16.40 8.15
CA TYR A 311 -0.92 -17.58 7.62
C TYR A 311 -1.88 -18.57 6.94
N LYS A 312 -3.14 -18.65 7.38
CA LYS A 312 -4.13 -19.61 6.86
C LYS A 312 -5.41 -18.91 6.44
N ILE A 313 -6.14 -19.54 5.51
CA ILE A 313 -7.41 -19.01 5.01
C ILE A 313 -8.48 -18.83 6.10
N GLY A 314 -8.41 -19.60 7.18
CA GLY A 314 -9.26 -19.42 8.36
C GLY A 314 -9.00 -18.09 9.08
N ASP A 315 -7.74 -17.67 9.21
CA ASP A 315 -7.37 -16.38 9.81
C ASP A 315 -7.85 -15.22 8.92
N VAL A 316 -7.74 -15.40 7.59
CA VAL A 316 -8.25 -14.44 6.61
C VAL A 316 -9.78 -14.28 6.71
N LEU A 317 -10.51 -15.39 6.89
CA LEU A 317 -11.95 -15.35 7.13
C LEU A 317 -12.30 -14.66 8.45
N ASP A 318 -11.59 -14.97 9.54
CA ASP A 318 -11.78 -14.31 10.83
C ASP A 318 -11.58 -12.79 10.74
N ILE A 319 -10.58 -12.33 9.98
CA ILE A 319 -10.40 -10.91 9.67
C ILE A 319 -11.61 -10.34 8.91
N ALA A 320 -12.07 -11.02 7.85
CA ALA A 320 -13.20 -10.56 7.03
C ALA A 320 -14.54 -10.49 7.81
N GLU A 321 -14.69 -11.32 8.84
CA GLU A 321 -15.84 -11.34 9.74
C GLU A 321 -15.74 -10.31 10.87
N ASN A 322 -14.53 -9.87 11.23
CA ASN A 322 -14.28 -9.03 12.41
C ASN A 322 -13.64 -7.67 12.10
N LEU A 323 -13.96 -7.08 10.93
CA LEU A 323 -13.48 -5.76 10.51
C LEU A 323 -13.81 -4.61 11.48
N GLN A 324 -14.82 -4.78 12.34
CA GLN A 324 -15.20 -3.80 13.37
C GLN A 324 -14.19 -3.70 14.51
N ASP A 325 -13.34 -4.72 14.71
CA ASP A 325 -12.32 -4.73 15.75
C ASP A 325 -11.10 -3.85 15.37
N TYR A 326 -11.13 -3.25 14.18
CA TYR A 326 -10.05 -2.45 13.61
C TYR A 326 -10.52 -1.04 13.25
N GLU A 327 -9.65 -0.07 13.55
CA GLU A 327 -9.80 1.32 13.14
C GLU A 327 -8.85 1.62 11.98
N LEU A 328 -9.40 2.11 10.87
CA LEU A 328 -8.64 2.55 9.71
C LEU A 328 -8.74 4.06 9.58
N ASN A 329 -7.59 4.73 9.49
CA ASN A 329 -7.48 6.07 8.95
C ASN A 329 -6.95 6.02 7.50
N ALA A 330 -7.88 5.99 6.55
CA ALA A 330 -7.60 5.92 5.13
C ALA A 330 -7.22 7.27 4.50
N SER A 331 -7.42 8.39 5.22
CA SER A 331 -7.19 9.74 4.68
C SER A 331 -5.74 10.20 4.81
N VAL A 332 -4.89 9.47 5.53
CA VAL A 332 -3.47 9.79 5.69
C VAL A 332 -2.62 8.79 4.91
N ALA A 333 -1.58 9.29 4.26
CA ALA A 333 -0.66 8.50 3.43
C ALA A 333 0.74 8.34 4.06
N SER A 334 0.97 8.90 5.25
CA SER A 334 2.28 8.86 5.89
C SER A 334 2.19 8.92 7.42
N GLN A 335 3.25 8.45 8.08
CA GLN A 335 3.38 8.50 9.54
C GLN A 335 3.41 9.94 10.06
N GLU A 336 3.99 10.87 9.30
CA GLU A 336 4.01 12.29 9.62
C GLU A 336 2.61 12.91 9.56
N ALA A 337 1.85 12.62 8.49
CA ALA A 337 0.48 13.09 8.36
C ALA A 337 -0.40 12.54 9.48
N PHE A 338 -0.23 11.25 9.83
CA PHE A 338 -0.94 10.65 10.94
C PHE A 338 -0.59 11.27 12.29
N PHE A 339 0.68 11.60 12.55
CA PHE A 339 1.06 12.27 13.79
C PHE A 339 0.36 13.62 13.94
N LYS A 340 0.30 14.41 12.86
CA LYS A 340 -0.41 15.69 12.85
C LYS A 340 -1.91 15.49 13.07
N ASP A 341 -2.52 14.50 12.41
CA ASP A 341 -3.93 14.16 12.59
C ASP A 341 -4.24 13.70 14.04
N TYR A 342 -3.38 12.87 14.62
CA TYR A 342 -3.47 12.45 16.02
C TYR A 342 -3.40 13.65 16.96
N LEU A 343 -2.49 14.60 16.73
CA LEU A 343 -2.42 15.82 17.52
C LEU A 343 -3.69 16.66 17.39
N ILE A 344 -4.21 16.87 16.17
CA ILE A 344 -5.44 17.64 15.95
C ILE A 344 -6.62 17.05 16.72
N ARG A 345 -6.69 15.72 16.83
CA ARG A 345 -7.74 15.02 17.59
C ARG A 345 -7.66 15.21 19.10
N HIS A 346 -6.47 15.51 19.63
CA HIS A 346 -6.22 15.63 21.07
C HIS A 346 -5.99 17.07 21.55
N LEU A 347 -5.65 17.98 20.65
CA LEU A 347 -5.43 19.39 20.96
C LEU A 347 -6.76 20.14 21.07
N ASP A 348 -6.74 21.27 21.77
CA ASP A 348 -7.90 22.14 21.92
C ASP A 348 -8.42 22.59 20.55
N MET A 349 -9.72 22.49 20.34
CA MET A 349 -10.37 22.83 19.06
C MET A 349 -10.18 24.28 18.60
N ARG A 350 -9.74 25.17 19.50
CA ARG A 350 -9.41 26.58 19.20
C ARG A 350 -8.04 26.74 18.57
N LEU A 351 -7.18 25.73 18.63
CA LEU A 351 -5.88 25.74 17.97
C LEU A 351 -6.10 25.64 16.46
N ASP A 352 -5.52 26.58 15.70
CA ASP A 352 -5.49 26.49 14.25
C ASP A 352 -4.53 25.37 13.80
N PRO A 353 -5.01 24.30 13.14
CA PRO A 353 -4.17 23.20 12.65
C PRO A 353 -3.09 23.64 11.66
N SER A 354 -3.20 24.83 11.07
CA SER A 354 -2.20 25.37 10.14
C SER A 354 -0.81 25.48 10.77
N TRP A 355 -0.73 25.66 12.09
CA TRP A 355 0.53 25.65 12.85
C TRP A 355 1.30 24.33 12.76
N LEU A 356 0.62 23.21 12.50
CA LEU A 356 1.24 21.89 12.39
C LEU A 356 1.82 21.61 11.00
N LYS A 357 1.52 22.42 9.98
CA LYS A 357 1.95 22.15 8.59
C LYS A 357 3.47 22.10 8.45
N SER A 358 4.17 23.07 9.04
CA SER A 358 5.64 23.17 9.00
C SER A 358 6.37 22.28 10.00
N LEU A 359 5.64 21.54 10.84
CA LEU A 359 6.24 20.67 11.85
C LEU A 359 6.79 19.38 11.20
N ASP A 360 8.11 19.28 11.10
CA ASP A 360 8.77 18.01 10.76
C ASP A 360 8.58 17.02 11.92
N SER A 361 7.78 15.99 11.67
CA SER A 361 7.32 15.04 12.68
C SER A 361 7.43 13.59 12.23
N GLY A 362 8.19 13.29 11.17
CA GLY A 362 8.30 11.93 10.62
C GLY A 362 8.76 10.90 11.66
N ASN A 363 9.83 11.21 12.40
CA ASN A 363 10.35 10.33 13.45
C ASN A 363 9.35 10.13 14.60
N LYS A 364 8.60 11.18 14.96
CA LYS A 364 7.61 11.13 16.05
C LYS A 364 6.35 10.37 15.64
N GLY A 365 5.94 10.46 14.38
CA GLY A 365 4.89 9.63 13.82
C GLY A 365 5.22 8.14 13.88
N ARG A 366 6.46 7.77 13.54
CA ARG A 366 6.92 6.38 13.68
C ARG A 366 6.86 5.87 15.12
N GLU A 367 7.36 6.68 16.07
CA GLU A 367 7.36 6.35 17.50
C GLU A 367 5.92 6.19 18.03
N LEU A 368 5.01 7.07 17.62
CA LEU A 368 3.59 7.00 17.96
C LEU A 368 2.95 5.70 17.45
N LEU A 369 3.13 5.37 16.16
CA LEU A 369 2.57 4.15 15.57
C LEU A 369 3.05 2.89 16.30
N ALA A 370 4.35 2.80 16.61
CA ALA A 370 4.91 1.68 17.34
C ALA A 370 4.25 1.49 18.72
N ARG A 371 3.95 2.57 19.44
CA ARG A 371 3.26 2.50 20.74
C ARG A 371 1.79 2.10 20.63
N LEU A 372 1.11 2.59 19.61
CA LEU A 372 -0.27 2.21 19.31
C LEU A 372 -0.37 0.76 18.80
N GLY A 373 0.75 0.19 18.33
CA GLY A 373 0.73 -1.07 17.59
C GLY A 373 0.02 -0.91 16.25
N ALA A 374 0.02 0.31 15.69
CA ALA A 374 -0.61 0.62 14.42
C ALA A 374 0.40 0.52 13.27
N THR A 375 -0.09 0.19 12.09
CA THR A 375 0.74 -0.07 10.90
C THR A 375 0.38 0.90 9.79
N LEU A 376 1.41 1.45 9.13
CA LEU A 376 1.25 2.15 7.85
C LEU A 376 1.21 1.12 6.72
N THR A 377 0.18 1.22 5.90
CA THR A 377 -0.09 0.37 4.74
C THR A 377 -0.33 1.23 3.49
N ASP A 378 -0.35 0.63 2.31
CA ASP A 378 -0.77 1.32 1.07
C ASP A 378 -2.23 1.81 1.13
N TYR A 379 -3.01 1.25 2.07
CA TYR A 379 -4.42 1.53 2.31
C TYR A 379 -4.67 2.52 3.45
N GLY A 380 -3.61 3.02 4.11
CA GLY A 380 -3.67 4.01 5.18
C GLY A 380 -3.07 3.49 6.48
N ILE A 381 -3.45 4.09 7.60
CA ILE A 381 -3.00 3.65 8.93
C ILE A 381 -4.07 2.76 9.55
N ILE A 382 -3.71 1.54 9.91
CA ILE A 382 -4.61 0.56 10.53
C ILE A 382 -4.17 0.27 11.97
N SER A 383 -5.11 0.18 12.90
CA SER A 383 -4.81 -0.23 14.28
C SER A 383 -4.53 -1.73 14.38
N ALA A 384 -3.86 -2.15 15.46
CA ALA A 384 -3.92 -3.55 15.88
C ALA A 384 -5.35 -3.91 16.31
N ARG A 385 -5.69 -5.20 16.20
CA ARG A 385 -7.01 -5.72 16.60
C ARG A 385 -7.35 -5.33 18.03
N GLY A 386 -8.55 -4.78 18.21
CA GLY A 386 -9.09 -4.35 19.50
C GLY A 386 -8.46 -3.08 20.08
N ARG A 387 -7.58 -2.38 19.32
CA ARG A 387 -6.98 -1.11 19.73
C ARG A 387 -7.53 0.05 18.92
N SER A 388 -7.50 1.24 19.52
CA SER A 388 -7.88 2.49 18.86
C SER A 388 -6.66 3.23 18.32
N LEU A 389 -6.79 3.86 17.16
CA LEU A 389 -5.76 4.73 16.58
C LEU A 389 -5.53 6.00 17.39
N TYR A 390 -6.50 6.39 18.22
CA TYR A 390 -6.47 7.64 18.95
C TYR A 390 -6.51 7.42 20.47
N GLU A 391 -6.07 6.24 20.94
CA GLU A 391 -5.86 6.08 22.37
C GLU A 391 -4.67 6.94 22.84
N PRO A 392 -4.78 7.65 23.98
CA PRO A 392 -3.65 8.42 24.51
C PRO A 392 -2.47 7.51 24.86
N VAL A 393 -1.33 7.73 24.21
CA VAL A 393 -0.06 7.05 24.53
C VAL A 393 0.94 8.01 25.17
N SER A 394 1.69 7.50 26.15
CA SER A 394 2.74 8.27 26.81
C SER A 394 4.02 8.31 25.97
N LEU A 395 4.78 9.39 26.15
CA LEU A 395 6.13 9.51 25.61
C LEU A 395 7.16 8.75 26.45
N ARG A 396 6.89 8.47 27.73
CA ARG A 396 7.85 7.82 28.63
C ARG A 396 7.68 6.31 28.59
N GLU A 397 8.80 5.59 28.49
CA GLU A 397 8.80 4.15 28.71
C GLU A 397 8.78 3.85 30.22
N PRO A 398 8.07 2.78 30.66
CA PRO A 398 8.01 2.41 32.08
C PRO A 398 9.40 2.19 32.72
N TYR A 399 10.36 1.65 31.96
CA TYR A 399 11.73 1.47 32.42
C TYR A 399 12.44 2.80 32.67
N THR A 400 12.21 3.81 31.82
CA THR A 400 12.75 5.15 32.00
C THR A 400 12.15 5.83 33.23
N LEU A 401 10.84 5.65 33.46
CA LEU A 401 10.17 6.16 34.66
C LEU A 401 10.78 5.58 35.94
N MET A 402 11.10 4.29 35.94
CA MET A 402 11.72 3.61 37.09
C MET A 402 13.16 4.08 37.39
N ALA A 403 13.87 4.60 36.39
CA ALA A 403 15.22 5.15 36.54
C ALA A 403 15.24 6.65 36.85
N GLU A 404 14.12 7.34 36.68
CA GLU A 404 13.98 8.77 36.96
C GLU A 404 14.01 9.03 38.46
N LYS A 405 14.65 10.15 38.86
CA LYS A 405 14.70 10.58 40.26
C LYS A 405 13.61 11.60 40.55
N PHE A 406 12.74 11.26 41.47
CA PHE A 406 11.66 12.10 41.98
C PHE A 406 12.12 12.80 43.25
N GLU A 407 11.50 13.93 43.56
CA GLU A 407 11.76 14.62 44.82
C GLU A 407 11.04 13.89 45.96
N LEU A 408 11.75 13.62 47.05
CA LEU A 408 11.15 13.04 48.23
C LEU A 408 10.47 14.16 49.02
N ILE A 409 9.18 13.97 49.28
CA ILE A 409 8.36 14.88 50.07
C ILE A 409 7.65 14.10 51.17
N GLU A 410 7.03 14.81 52.11
CA GLU A 410 6.08 14.26 53.06
C GLU A 410 4.72 14.91 52.85
N VAL A 411 3.68 14.09 52.68
CA VAL A 411 2.30 14.54 52.45
C VAL A 411 1.40 13.80 53.43
N LEU A 412 0.63 14.55 54.22
CA LEU A 412 -0.26 14.01 55.26
C LEU A 412 0.46 13.03 56.21
N GLY A 413 1.70 13.36 56.59
CA GLY A 413 2.52 12.54 57.48
C GLY A 413 3.09 11.28 56.86
N GLN A 414 3.02 11.11 55.53
CA GLN A 414 3.57 9.95 54.82
C GLN A 414 4.67 10.36 53.83
N PRO A 415 5.80 9.64 53.78
CA PRO A 415 6.80 9.79 52.72
C PRO A 415 6.18 9.52 51.35
N ALA A 416 6.48 10.39 50.39
CA ALA A 416 5.99 10.32 49.03
C ALA A 416 7.03 10.82 48.03
N LEU A 417 6.87 10.42 46.78
CA LEU A 417 7.64 10.98 45.67
C LEU A 417 6.82 12.03 44.92
N PHE A 418 7.48 13.11 44.53
CA PHE A 418 6.90 14.24 43.82
C PHE A 418 7.52 14.44 42.44
N THR A 419 6.68 14.81 41.48
CA THR A 419 7.09 15.39 40.21
C THR A 419 6.09 16.46 39.76
N ASN A 420 6.57 17.44 39.01
CA ASN A 420 5.73 18.42 38.34
C ASN A 420 4.94 17.80 37.16
N ASP A 421 5.39 16.65 36.65
CA ASP A 421 4.77 15.99 35.51
C ASP A 421 3.49 15.25 35.90
N ARG A 422 2.59 15.07 34.93
CA ARG A 422 1.46 14.15 35.06
C ARG A 422 1.90 12.73 34.72
N LEU A 423 1.61 11.79 35.60
CA LEU A 423 1.87 10.37 35.38
C LEU A 423 0.57 9.60 35.14
N SER A 424 0.61 8.60 34.27
CA SER A 424 -0.51 7.68 34.08
C SER A 424 -0.42 6.52 35.08
N PRO A 425 -1.53 6.14 35.74
CA PRO A 425 -1.53 4.96 36.61
C PRO A 425 -1.05 3.67 35.93
N LYS A 426 -1.21 3.55 34.60
CA LYS A 426 -0.73 2.40 33.81
C LYS A 426 0.79 2.29 33.73
N GLU A 427 1.52 3.38 34.03
CA GLU A 427 2.99 3.42 33.98
C GLU A 427 3.63 3.08 35.33
N LEU A 428 2.84 3.05 36.40
CA LEU A 428 3.34 2.84 37.76
C LEU A 428 3.39 1.34 38.08
N PRO A 429 4.42 0.89 38.83
CA PRO A 429 4.46 -0.49 39.30
C PRO A 429 3.33 -0.78 40.29
N GLU A 430 2.98 -2.06 40.41
CA GLU A 430 2.06 -2.51 41.46
C GLU A 430 2.55 -2.07 42.85
N GLY A 431 1.61 -1.65 43.69
CA GLY A 431 1.90 -1.17 45.05
C GLY A 431 2.27 0.31 45.14
N VAL A 432 2.27 1.07 44.03
CA VAL A 432 2.39 2.53 44.04
C VAL A 432 1.04 3.18 43.79
N TYR A 433 0.66 4.09 44.68
CA TYR A 433 -0.57 4.87 44.59
C TYR A 433 -0.27 6.27 44.07
N LYS A 434 -1.12 6.78 43.18
CA LYS A 434 -0.97 8.09 42.53
C LYS A 434 -2.04 9.07 43.01
N TYR A 435 -1.61 10.28 43.34
CA TYR A 435 -2.44 11.43 43.65
C TYR A 435 -1.93 12.69 42.93
N GLU A 436 -2.73 13.74 42.88
CA GLU A 436 -2.39 15.02 42.26
C GLU A 436 -2.59 16.15 43.27
N LEU A 437 -1.63 17.07 43.31
CA LEU A 437 -1.68 18.29 44.11
C LEU A 437 -2.38 19.38 43.32
N ARG A 438 -3.23 20.15 44.01
CA ARG A 438 -3.94 21.31 43.48
C ARG A 438 -3.28 22.58 43.97
N GLU A 439 -3.06 23.53 43.07
CA GLU A 439 -2.68 24.91 43.39
C GLU A 439 -3.92 25.81 43.49
N ASP A 440 -3.86 26.81 44.35
CA ASP A 440 -4.77 27.94 44.33
C ASP A 440 -4.38 28.98 43.26
N ASP A 441 -5.11 30.10 43.21
CA ASP A 441 -4.89 31.15 42.22
C ASP A 441 -3.58 31.93 42.43
N ASP A 442 -2.95 31.81 43.60
CA ASP A 442 -1.68 32.42 43.95
C ASP A 442 -0.48 31.46 43.74
N GLY A 443 -0.75 30.24 43.27
CA GLY A 443 0.26 29.20 43.04
C GLY A 443 0.71 28.47 44.31
N ILE A 444 -0.08 28.56 45.39
CA ILE A 444 0.16 27.84 46.66
C ILE A 444 -0.53 26.48 46.60
N ILE A 445 0.14 25.42 47.07
CA ILE A 445 -0.42 24.08 47.10
C ILE A 445 -1.57 24.04 48.12
N ALA A 446 -2.81 23.93 47.63
CA ALA A 446 -4.03 24.04 48.40
C ALA A 446 -4.62 22.69 48.84
N GLY A 447 -4.25 21.59 48.19
CA GLY A 447 -4.72 20.25 48.58
C GLY A 447 -4.25 19.12 47.69
N VAL A 448 -4.72 17.91 48.00
CA VAL A 448 -4.43 16.66 47.28
C VAL A 448 -5.71 15.89 46.98
N GLU A 449 -5.82 15.36 45.76
CA GLU A 449 -6.94 14.53 45.29
C GLU A 449 -6.48 13.42 44.35
N ALA A 450 -7.38 12.51 43.98
CA ALA A 450 -7.07 11.47 43.00
C ALA A 450 -6.80 12.02 41.59
N HIS A 451 -7.46 13.12 41.20
CA HIS A 451 -7.25 13.78 39.91
C HIS A 451 -7.66 15.26 39.95
N VAL A 452 -6.74 16.14 39.55
CA VAL A 452 -6.91 17.59 39.50
C VAL A 452 -7.12 18.02 38.04
N PRO A 453 -8.34 18.39 37.61
CA PRO A 453 -8.60 18.82 36.23
C PRO A 453 -8.07 20.23 35.91
N VAL A 454 -7.97 21.12 36.90
CA VAL A 454 -7.59 22.54 36.76
C VAL A 454 -6.70 22.94 37.94
N ASN A 455 -5.65 23.73 37.69
CA ASN A 455 -4.61 24.14 38.65
C ASN A 455 -3.81 22.95 39.23
N HIS A 456 -3.20 22.15 38.36
CA HIS A 456 -2.36 21.03 38.78
C HIS A 456 -0.99 21.52 39.23
N GLY A 457 -0.70 21.31 40.52
CA GLY A 457 0.58 21.63 41.16
C GLY A 457 1.60 20.49 41.20
N GLY A 458 1.23 19.28 40.78
CA GLY A 458 2.15 18.15 40.66
C GLY A 458 1.51 16.79 40.93
N THR A 459 2.25 15.73 40.67
CA THR A 459 1.87 14.34 40.96
C THR A 459 2.63 13.81 42.17
N VAL A 460 1.92 13.11 43.05
CA VAL A 460 2.43 12.48 44.27
C VAL A 460 2.27 10.97 44.19
N LEU A 461 3.33 10.24 44.53
CA LEU A 461 3.36 8.78 44.56
C LEU A 461 3.63 8.27 45.98
N THR A 462 2.78 7.39 46.50
CA THR A 462 2.91 6.82 47.85
C THR A 462 2.95 5.30 47.82
N LYS A 463 3.52 4.68 48.87
CA LYS A 463 3.48 3.21 49.07
C LYS A 463 2.16 2.71 49.66
N THR A 464 1.46 3.61 50.34
CA THR A 464 0.21 3.35 51.05
C THR A 464 -0.84 4.35 50.58
N PRO A 465 -2.12 3.96 50.48
CA PRO A 465 -3.17 4.88 50.10
C PRO A 465 -3.24 6.09 51.05
N LEU A 466 -3.38 7.28 50.50
CA LEU A 466 -3.68 8.49 51.28
C LEU A 466 -5.14 8.47 51.75
N GLY A 467 -5.36 8.91 52.98
CA GLY A 467 -6.71 9.08 53.54
C GLY A 467 -7.36 10.38 53.07
N LEU A 468 -7.95 10.40 51.87
CA LEU A 468 -8.57 11.60 51.27
C LEU A 468 -9.99 11.95 51.79
N GLY A 469 -10.44 11.31 52.87
CA GLY A 469 -11.79 11.50 53.41
C GLY A 469 -12.93 11.05 52.46
N GLU A 470 -14.18 11.33 52.84
CA GLU A 470 -15.38 10.88 52.10
C GLU A 470 -15.55 11.56 50.72
N ASN A 471 -14.94 12.73 50.54
CA ASN A 471 -15.10 13.54 49.33
C ASN A 471 -14.00 13.30 48.28
N GLY A 472 -13.01 12.44 48.56
CA GLY A 472 -11.92 12.13 47.63
C GLY A 472 -10.90 13.25 47.42
N TYR A 473 -10.90 14.26 48.30
CA TYR A 473 -9.96 15.39 48.32
C TYR A 473 -9.66 15.78 49.77
N GLN A 474 -8.40 16.11 50.04
CA GLN A 474 -7.94 16.65 51.31
C GLN A 474 -7.29 18.03 51.07
N GLY A 475 -7.87 19.07 51.67
CA GLY A 475 -7.28 20.41 51.66
C GLY A 475 -6.12 20.51 52.64
N PHE A 476 -5.14 21.35 52.31
CA PHE A 476 -4.03 21.69 53.19
C PHE A 476 -4.28 23.00 53.92
N ASP A 477 -3.70 23.08 55.10
CA ASP A 477 -3.51 24.28 55.91
C ASP A 477 -2.00 24.47 56.19
N ASP A 478 -1.66 25.46 57.01
CA ASP A 478 -0.28 25.81 57.33
C ASP A 478 0.52 24.63 57.94
N ASP A 479 -0.17 23.69 58.61
CA ASP A 479 0.45 22.56 59.31
C ASP A 479 0.43 21.25 58.49
N SER A 480 -0.43 21.15 57.46
CA SER A 480 -0.61 19.93 56.65
C SER A 480 -0.10 20.05 55.22
N SER A 481 0.42 21.22 54.84
CA SER A 481 1.05 21.46 53.55
C SER A 481 2.22 20.48 53.30
N PRO A 482 2.44 20.04 52.05
CA PRO A 482 3.54 19.13 51.71
C PRO A 482 4.90 19.67 52.13
N ASN A 483 5.69 18.83 52.80
CA ASN A 483 7.05 19.17 53.22
C ASN A 483 8.07 18.62 52.22
N PHE A 484 8.83 19.49 51.57
CA PHE A 484 9.83 19.12 50.57
C PHE A 484 11.18 18.83 51.25
N LEU A 485 11.63 17.58 51.18
CA LEU A 485 12.80 17.12 51.94
C LEU A 485 14.13 17.35 51.20
N GLY A 486 14.08 17.79 49.94
CA GLY A 486 15.26 18.10 49.11
C GLY A 486 16.09 16.89 48.67
N GLU A 487 15.80 15.69 49.17
CA GLU A 487 16.35 14.43 48.67
C GLU A 487 15.66 14.03 47.35
N ARG A 488 16.40 13.37 46.45
CA ARG A 488 15.80 12.78 45.25
C ARG A 488 16.14 11.31 45.13
N MET A 489 15.15 10.48 44.80
CA MET A 489 15.30 9.04 44.63
C MET A 489 14.38 8.47 43.56
N THR A 490 14.74 7.30 43.05
CA THR A 490 13.94 6.56 42.09
C THR A 490 12.73 5.89 42.76
N ILE A 491 11.72 5.50 41.97
CA ILE A 491 10.58 4.70 42.48
C ILE A 491 11.08 3.42 43.13
N ARG A 492 12.11 2.78 42.58
CA ARG A 492 12.69 1.56 43.15
C ARG A 492 13.37 1.82 44.49
N GLU A 493 14.24 2.82 44.56
CA GLU A 493 14.89 3.22 45.83
C GLU A 493 13.84 3.60 46.89
N PHE A 494 12.78 4.30 46.47
CA PHE A 494 11.67 4.64 47.35
C PHE A 494 10.98 3.40 47.88
N LEU A 495 10.57 2.46 47.02
CA LEU A 495 9.93 1.19 47.40
C LEU A 495 10.81 0.34 48.32
N ASP A 496 12.12 0.29 48.08
CA ASP A 496 13.09 -0.49 48.87
C ASP A 496 13.45 0.19 50.22
N LYS A 497 13.30 1.52 50.35
CA LYS A 497 13.66 2.27 51.56
C LYS A 497 12.60 2.10 52.66
N ASP A 498 13.02 1.62 53.83
CA ASP A 498 12.17 1.57 55.02
C ASP A 498 12.23 2.92 55.75
N PHE A 499 11.12 3.64 55.77
CA PHE A 499 11.03 4.98 56.35
C PHE A 499 10.68 4.94 57.85
N GLU A 500 10.26 3.79 58.40
CA GLU A 500 9.88 3.66 59.81
C GLU A 500 11.11 3.66 60.77
N GLN A 501 12.33 3.46 60.24
CA GLN A 501 13.56 3.37 61.07
C GLN A 501 14.27 4.70 61.37
N GLN A 502 13.76 5.85 60.88
CA GLN A 502 14.41 7.16 61.11
C GLN A 502 13.94 7.91 62.36
N GLU A 503 12.77 7.59 62.92
CA GLU A 503 12.28 8.25 64.15
C GLU A 503 13.12 7.92 65.40
N GLU A 504 13.87 6.81 65.43
CA GLU A 504 14.67 6.43 66.61
C GLU A 504 16.01 7.16 66.76
N LYS A 505 16.49 7.91 65.76
CA LYS A 505 17.85 8.53 65.81
C LYS A 505 17.92 10.00 66.23
N HIS A 506 16.80 10.71 66.38
CA HIS A 506 16.80 12.11 66.85
C HIS A 506 16.29 12.28 68.30
N GLY A 507 16.03 11.18 69.01
CA GLY A 507 15.43 11.16 70.34
C GLY A 507 16.37 10.98 71.54
N ILE A 508 17.70 11.04 71.42
CA ILE A 508 18.58 11.01 72.62
C ILE A 508 19.80 11.91 72.39
N GLY A 509 19.76 13.12 72.95
CA GLY A 509 20.89 14.05 72.93
C GLY A 509 20.72 15.23 73.89
N GLY A 510 20.06 15.00 75.04
CA GLY A 510 19.93 15.98 76.11
C GLY A 510 20.73 15.56 77.34
N LEU A 511 21.67 16.42 77.74
CA LEU A 511 22.38 16.53 79.02
C LEU A 511 23.47 15.49 79.35
N GLU A 512 24.73 15.94 79.29
CA GLU A 512 25.60 15.92 80.47
C GLU A 512 26.73 16.97 80.38
N ARG A 513 26.65 17.94 81.31
CA ARG A 513 27.64 18.91 81.87
C ARG A 513 28.38 19.90 81.00
#